data_AF-A0A914FSP4-F1
#
_entry.id   AF-A0A914FSP4-F1
#
_cell.length_a   1.000
_cell.length_b   1.000
_cell.length_c   1.000
_cell.angle_alpha   90.00
_cell.angle_beta   90.00
_cell.angle_gamma   90.00
#
_symmetry.space_group_name_H-M   'P 1'
#
loop_
_entity.id
_entity.type
_entity.pdbx_description
1 polymer ?
#
loop_
_entity_poly.entity_id
_entity_poly.type
_entity_poly.pdbx_seq_one_letter_code
_entity_poly.pdbx_strand_id
1 'polypeptide(L)'
;MPSQCHGYKFILTVDENNMPTCNVEVTMAKEIALLPLFLDMFCPSKIPVIGFCSNFSIICIHDDEVGYKFLEGWNGMIGKELFISFADKKPRYCEKALEDFSKKPSSVISHLVNIMAMPEDDVKTSLLWKFSIVKNSRNEILVEFDNFDGSRKAASPAFLLAMLIKEHQKVIKNETGEKPMKFGFWFLNTDSDAVNERIKAGFVEACKLLKIEHVFIE
;
A
#
# COMPACT_ATOMS: atom_id res chain seq x y z
N MET A 1 28.91 13.27 8.51
CA MET A 1 28.78 14.54 7.75
C MET A 1 27.39 14.59 7.17
N PRO A 2 26.62 15.68 7.33
CA PRO A 2 25.37 15.84 6.59
C PRO A 2 25.71 16.06 5.12
N SER A 3 25.35 15.10 4.26
CA SER A 3 25.28 15.32 2.81
C SER A 3 23.86 15.78 2.50
N GLN A 4 23.73 16.96 1.89
CA GLN A 4 22.48 17.36 1.25
C GLN A 4 22.54 16.88 -0.19
N CYS A 5 21.70 15.90 -0.52
CA CYS A 5 21.41 15.53 -1.88
C CYS A 5 19.92 15.75 -2.07
N HIS A 6 19.55 16.67 -2.98
CA HIS A 6 18.17 16.84 -3.48
C HIS A 6 17.09 16.71 -2.40
N GLY A 7 16.90 17.73 -1.55
CA GLY A 7 15.76 17.78 -0.60
C GLY A 7 15.75 16.78 0.57
N TYR A 8 16.76 15.91 0.68
CA TYR A 8 16.96 15.05 1.85
C TYR A 8 18.08 15.58 2.75
N LYS A 9 17.84 15.51 4.06
CA LYS A 9 18.88 15.68 5.08
C LYS A 9 19.10 14.35 5.79
N PHE A 10 20.23 13.73 5.50
CA PHE A 10 20.66 12.49 6.14
C PHE A 10 21.37 12.83 7.45
N ILE A 11 20.78 12.41 8.57
CA ILE A 11 21.38 12.54 9.89
C ILE A 11 21.80 11.15 10.34
N LEU A 12 23.07 10.84 10.11
CA LEU A 12 23.73 9.71 10.75
C LEU A 12 23.99 10.07 12.21
N THR A 13 23.26 9.41 13.10
CA THR A 13 23.51 9.43 14.55
C THR A 13 24.07 8.09 14.97
N VAL A 14 24.88 8.09 16.01
CA VAL A 14 25.29 6.86 16.70
C VAL A 14 24.56 6.91 18.04
N ASP A 15 23.73 5.91 18.31
CA ASP A 15 22.99 5.85 19.56
C ASP A 15 23.92 5.51 20.74
N GLU A 16 23.35 5.51 21.95
CA GLU A 16 24.06 5.18 23.19
C GLU A 16 24.62 3.75 23.25
N ASN A 17 24.22 2.87 22.32
CA ASN A 17 24.70 1.50 22.18
C ASN A 17 25.75 1.33 21.06
N ASN A 18 26.26 2.43 20.50
CA ASN A 18 27.13 2.43 19.32
C ASN A 18 26.49 1.83 18.06
N MET A 19 25.16 1.80 17.97
CA MET A 19 24.47 1.41 16.73
C MET A 19 24.33 2.62 15.81
N PRO A 20 24.79 2.53 14.54
CA PRO A 20 24.58 3.59 13.57
C PRO A 20 23.10 3.64 13.20
N THR A 21 22.45 4.77 13.47
CA THR A 21 21.08 5.07 13.04
C THR A 21 21.14 6.12 11.93
N CYS A 22 20.49 5.87 10.79
CA CYS A 22 20.38 6.83 9.71
C CYS A 22 18.96 7.40 9.72
N ASN A 23 18.79 8.63 10.21
CA ASN A 23 17.52 9.33 10.15
C ASN A 23 17.45 10.11 8.83
N VAL A 24 16.38 9.89 8.07
CA VAL A 24 16.14 10.57 6.79
C VAL A 24 15.05 11.63 6.99
N GLU A 25 15.44 12.90 7.03
CA GLU A 25 14.50 14.01 6.98
C GLU A 25 14.17 14.32 5.50
N VAL A 26 12.93 14.06 5.09
CA VAL A 26 12.43 14.32 3.72
C VAL A 26 11.73 15.67 3.68
N THR A 27 12.24 16.64 2.91
CA THR A 27 11.65 18.00 2.94
C THR A 27 10.56 18.29 1.90
N MET A 28 10.33 17.51 0.84
CA MET A 28 9.18 17.74 -0.07
C MET A 28 8.73 16.51 -0.89
N ALA A 29 7.43 16.49 -1.26
CA ALA A 29 6.73 15.42 -1.99
C ALA A 29 7.20 15.11 -3.44
N LYS A 30 8.17 15.85 -4.00
CA LYS A 30 8.66 15.63 -5.37
C LYS A 30 9.73 14.53 -5.50
N GLU A 31 10.14 13.93 -4.39
CA GLU A 31 11.34 13.07 -4.35
C GLU A 31 11.06 11.60 -4.01
N ILE A 32 9.79 11.17 -4.03
CA ILE A 32 9.37 9.76 -3.88
C ILE A 32 10.13 8.82 -4.85
N ALA A 33 10.66 9.35 -5.96
CA ALA A 33 11.53 8.64 -6.91
C ALA A 33 12.84 8.08 -6.32
N LEU A 34 13.28 8.51 -5.13
CA LEU A 34 14.53 8.03 -4.51
C LEU A 34 14.32 7.00 -3.37
N LEU A 35 13.06 6.72 -2.97
CA LEU A 35 12.76 5.60 -2.07
C LEU A 35 13.17 4.23 -2.66
N PRO A 36 13.02 3.98 -3.98
CA PRO A 36 13.61 2.81 -4.64
C PRO A 36 15.11 2.67 -4.42
N LEU A 37 15.88 3.77 -4.55
CA LEU A 37 17.33 3.79 -4.32
C LEU A 37 17.71 3.54 -2.85
N PHE A 38 16.88 4.01 -1.90
CA PHE A 38 17.09 3.75 -0.47
C PHE A 38 16.83 2.27 -0.14
N LEU A 39 15.73 1.69 -0.63
CA LEU A 39 15.43 0.27 -0.39
C LEU A 39 16.45 -0.66 -1.04
N ASP A 40 17.04 -0.30 -2.18
CA ASP A 40 18.17 -1.03 -2.80
C ASP A 40 19.42 -1.08 -1.89
N MET A 41 19.68 0.00 -1.13
CA MET A 41 20.82 0.07 -0.21
C MET A 41 20.59 -0.65 1.12
N PHE A 42 19.33 -0.86 1.54
CA PHE A 42 18.97 -1.37 2.88
C PHE A 42 18.15 -2.67 2.88
N CYS A 43 17.67 -3.15 1.74
CA CYS A 43 17.09 -4.48 1.59
C CYS A 43 18.12 -5.42 0.93
N PRO A 44 19.00 -6.09 1.72
CA PRO A 44 19.92 -7.12 1.21
C PRO A 44 19.20 -8.41 0.77
N SER A 45 17.94 -8.32 0.35
CA SER A 45 17.05 -9.46 0.14
C SER A 45 16.19 -9.28 -1.11
N LYS A 46 16.05 -10.35 -1.89
CA LYS A 46 15.15 -10.52 -3.05
C LYS A 46 13.64 -10.44 -2.71
N ILE A 47 13.27 -9.66 -1.70
CA ILE A 47 11.92 -9.55 -1.18
C ILE A 47 11.27 -8.34 -1.85
N PRO A 48 10.19 -8.51 -2.64
CA PRO A 48 9.43 -7.38 -3.15
C PRO A 48 8.88 -6.53 -2.00
N VAL A 49 9.15 -5.23 -2.04
CA VAL A 49 8.67 -4.27 -1.03
C VAL A 49 7.46 -3.52 -1.56
N ILE A 50 6.45 -3.31 -0.71
CA ILE A 50 5.27 -2.49 -0.96
C ILE A 50 5.27 -1.32 0.03
N GLY A 51 5.52 -0.10 -0.47
CA GLY A 51 5.57 1.13 0.34
C GLY A 51 4.27 1.95 0.35
N PHE A 52 3.89 2.51 1.50
CA PHE A 52 2.69 3.35 1.67
C PHE A 52 3.03 4.72 2.26
N CYS A 53 2.49 5.78 1.67
CA CYS A 53 2.53 7.12 2.24
C CYS A 53 1.10 7.57 2.54
N SER A 54 0.90 8.39 3.57
CA SER A 54 -0.40 8.81 4.13
C SER A 54 -1.46 9.29 3.12
N ASN A 55 -1.08 9.65 1.89
CA ASN A 55 -1.99 10.03 0.79
C ASN A 55 -1.80 9.25 -0.52
N PHE A 56 -0.84 8.32 -0.60
CA PHE A 56 -0.47 7.62 -1.84
C PHE A 56 -0.06 6.18 -1.57
N SER A 57 -0.45 5.26 -2.45
CA SER A 57 -0.36 3.84 -2.16
C SER A 57 0.48 3.09 -3.20
N ILE A 58 1.48 2.38 -2.69
CA ILE A 58 2.35 1.41 -3.34
C ILE A 58 3.41 2.00 -4.26
N ILE A 59 4.65 1.98 -3.74
CA ILE A 59 5.83 1.75 -4.57
C ILE A 59 6.15 0.26 -4.45
N CYS A 60 6.14 -0.47 -5.55
CA CYS A 60 6.66 -1.83 -5.60
C CYS A 60 8.14 -1.74 -5.99
N ILE A 61 9.03 -2.19 -5.11
CA ILE A 61 10.47 -2.21 -5.36
C ILE A 61 10.91 -3.67 -5.37
N HIS A 62 11.51 -4.05 -6.49
CA HIS A 62 12.14 -5.33 -6.71
C HIS A 62 13.62 -5.07 -6.96
N ASP A 63 14.49 -5.91 -6.44
CA ASP A 63 15.93 -5.91 -6.74
C ASP A 63 16.16 -6.22 -8.24
N ASP A 64 17.24 -5.71 -8.82
CA ASP A 64 17.73 -5.92 -10.20
C ASP A 64 17.05 -5.09 -11.34
N GLU A 65 17.62 -5.14 -12.57
CA GLU A 65 17.09 -4.54 -13.83
C GLU A 65 15.56 -4.74 -14.04
N VAL A 66 14.97 -5.75 -13.40
CA VAL A 66 13.53 -6.03 -13.42
C VAL A 66 12.75 -5.03 -12.57
N GLY A 67 13.24 -4.59 -11.41
CA GLY A 67 12.64 -3.50 -10.64
C GLY A 67 12.63 -2.20 -11.45
N TYR A 68 13.70 -1.94 -12.20
CA TYR A 68 13.78 -0.78 -13.10
C TYR A 68 12.84 -0.91 -14.31
N LYS A 69 12.80 -2.07 -14.99
CA LYS A 69 11.82 -2.37 -16.06
C LYS A 69 10.38 -2.39 -15.56
N PHE A 70 10.16 -2.78 -14.31
CA PHE A 70 8.88 -2.70 -13.63
C PHE A 70 8.50 -1.23 -13.40
N LEU A 71 9.42 -0.38 -12.92
CA LEU A 71 9.21 1.07 -12.81
C LEU A 71 9.01 1.75 -14.18
N GLU A 72 9.66 1.28 -15.24
CA GLU A 72 9.47 1.78 -16.61
C GLU A 72 8.15 1.32 -17.25
N GLY A 73 7.78 0.05 -17.03
CA GLY A 73 6.46 -0.50 -17.38
C GLY A 73 5.32 0.08 -16.53
N TRP A 74 5.66 0.62 -15.35
CA TRP A 74 4.80 1.31 -14.40
C TRP A 74 5.24 2.76 -14.20
N ASN A 75 5.43 3.49 -15.31
CA ASN A 75 5.69 4.93 -15.38
C ASN A 75 4.57 5.82 -14.78
N GLY A 76 3.76 5.27 -13.87
CA GLY A 76 2.57 5.92 -13.34
C GLY A 76 2.03 5.33 -12.05
N MET A 77 2.81 4.80 -11.10
CA MET A 77 2.25 4.44 -9.78
C MET A 77 2.98 4.99 -8.56
N ILE A 78 4.16 5.60 -8.75
CA ILE A 78 4.74 6.45 -7.71
C ILE A 78 3.76 7.61 -7.44
N GLY A 79 3.18 7.64 -6.24
CA GLY A 79 2.22 8.68 -5.89
C GLY A 79 0.81 8.46 -6.47
N LYS A 80 0.38 7.22 -6.77
CA LYS A 80 -1.03 6.95 -7.13
C LYS A 80 -1.75 6.17 -6.05
N GLU A 81 -3.06 6.32 -5.99
CA GLU A 81 -3.91 5.68 -5.00
C GLU A 81 -4.29 4.24 -5.45
N LEU A 82 -4.49 3.34 -4.48
CA LEU A 82 -4.95 1.97 -4.75
C LEU A 82 -6.44 1.93 -5.00
N PHE A 83 -6.82 1.84 -6.26
CA PHE A 83 -8.20 1.63 -6.67
C PHE A 83 -8.48 0.14 -6.91
N ILE A 84 -9.61 -0.36 -6.41
CA ILE A 84 -10.21 -1.62 -6.83
C ILE A 84 -11.60 -1.31 -7.37
N SER A 85 -11.92 -1.77 -8.57
CA SER A 85 -13.25 -1.60 -9.16
C SER A 85 -13.92 -2.95 -9.33
N PHE A 86 -15.19 -3.01 -8.93
CA PHE A 86 -16.11 -4.13 -9.15
C PHE A 86 -17.18 -3.78 -10.21
N ALA A 87 -16.92 -2.78 -11.05
CA ALA A 87 -17.85 -2.32 -12.07
C ALA A 87 -18.13 -3.35 -13.19
N ASP A 88 -17.24 -4.33 -13.35
CA ASP A 88 -17.23 -5.38 -14.38
C ASP A 88 -17.11 -6.79 -13.75
N LYS A 89 -17.38 -7.84 -14.54
CA LYS A 89 -17.39 -9.25 -14.12
C LYS A 89 -16.09 -9.70 -13.43
N LYS A 90 -14.98 -9.06 -13.77
CA LYS A 90 -13.69 -9.27 -13.12
C LYS A 90 -13.25 -7.97 -12.44
N PRO A 91 -12.70 -8.04 -11.21
CA PRO A 91 -12.15 -6.87 -10.57
C PRO A 91 -11.09 -6.20 -11.46
N ARG A 92 -11.15 -4.88 -11.55
CA ARG A 92 -10.14 -4.03 -12.18
C ARG A 92 -9.33 -3.35 -11.07
N TYR A 93 -8.09 -2.99 -11.37
CA TYR A 93 -7.14 -2.46 -10.38
C TYR A 93 -6.45 -1.20 -10.89
N CYS A 94 -6.04 -0.33 -9.97
CA CYS A 94 -5.24 0.86 -10.24
C CYS A 94 -5.89 1.76 -11.31
N GLU A 95 -5.16 2.15 -12.37
CA GLU A 95 -5.67 3.05 -13.42
C GLU A 95 -6.96 2.52 -14.08
N LYS A 96 -7.04 1.21 -14.31
CA LYS A 96 -8.24 0.58 -14.88
C LYS A 96 -9.45 0.70 -13.96
N ALA A 97 -9.24 0.65 -12.64
CA ALA A 97 -10.31 0.89 -11.67
C ALA A 97 -10.68 2.38 -11.57
N LEU A 98 -9.70 3.26 -11.68
CA LEU A 98 -9.91 4.71 -11.67
C LEU A 98 -10.77 5.18 -12.85
N GLU A 99 -10.59 4.60 -14.05
CA GLU A 99 -11.45 4.86 -15.22
C GLU A 99 -12.93 4.61 -14.93
N ASP A 100 -13.24 3.61 -14.10
CA ASP A 100 -14.61 3.26 -13.72
C ASP A 100 -15.22 4.26 -12.74
N PHE A 101 -14.42 5.09 -12.06
CA PHE A 101 -14.91 6.05 -11.07
C PHE A 101 -15.89 7.06 -11.69
N SER A 102 -15.66 7.44 -12.96
CA SER A 102 -16.54 8.34 -13.71
C SER A 102 -17.90 7.71 -14.08
N LYS A 103 -17.99 6.38 -14.12
CA LYS A 103 -19.14 5.62 -14.65
C LYS A 103 -19.95 4.92 -13.56
N LYS A 104 -19.25 4.24 -12.66
CA LYS A 104 -19.81 3.46 -11.54
C LYS A 104 -19.00 3.76 -10.27
N PRO A 105 -19.05 4.99 -9.74
CA PRO A 105 -18.23 5.41 -8.62
C PRO A 105 -18.43 4.55 -7.35
N SER A 106 -19.64 4.05 -7.11
CA SER A 106 -19.96 3.18 -5.97
C SER A 106 -19.37 1.77 -6.06
N SER A 107 -18.87 1.37 -7.23
CA SER A 107 -18.13 0.13 -7.43
C SER A 107 -16.62 0.29 -7.26
N VAL A 108 -16.14 1.52 -7.09
CA VAL A 108 -14.70 1.83 -7.00
C VAL A 108 -14.32 2.14 -5.56
N ILE A 109 -13.43 1.32 -5.01
CA ILE A 109 -12.93 1.41 -3.65
C ILE A 109 -11.53 1.99 -3.69
N SER A 110 -11.24 2.87 -2.74
CA SER A 110 -9.94 3.52 -2.60
C SER A 110 -9.64 3.82 -1.12
N HIS A 111 -8.51 4.45 -0.80
CA HIS A 111 -8.09 4.78 0.58
C HIS A 111 -8.04 3.59 1.58
N LEU A 112 -7.81 2.36 1.13
CA LEU A 112 -7.88 1.16 2.01
C LEU A 112 -7.00 1.26 3.27
N VAL A 113 -5.80 1.86 3.18
CA VAL A 113 -4.93 2.06 4.35
C VAL A 113 -5.54 3.02 5.35
N ASN A 114 -6.14 4.11 4.89
CA ASN A 114 -6.81 5.06 5.77
C ASN A 114 -8.03 4.41 6.42
N ILE A 115 -8.75 3.54 5.71
CA ILE A 115 -9.86 2.77 6.28
C ILE A 115 -9.37 1.82 7.37
N MET A 116 -8.23 1.13 7.18
CA MET A 116 -7.62 0.29 8.22
C MET A 116 -7.13 1.11 9.42
N ALA A 117 -6.76 2.37 9.21
CA ALA A 117 -6.35 3.28 10.27
C ALA A 117 -7.53 3.78 11.14
N MET A 118 -8.76 3.75 10.62
CA MET A 118 -9.94 4.28 11.30
C MET A 118 -10.16 3.58 12.64
N PRO A 119 -10.42 4.34 13.73
CA PRO A 119 -10.89 3.73 14.95
C PRO A 119 -12.29 3.16 14.74
N GLU A 120 -12.59 2.03 15.37
CA GLU A 120 -13.88 1.36 15.23
C GLU A 120 -15.04 2.30 15.50
N ASP A 121 -14.93 3.22 16.46
CA ASP A 121 -16.03 4.12 16.85
C ASP A 121 -16.22 5.33 15.94
N ASP A 122 -15.32 5.59 14.99
CA ASP A 122 -15.35 6.78 14.13
C ASP A 122 -15.61 6.44 12.66
N VAL A 123 -16.62 5.60 12.40
CA VAL A 123 -17.09 5.33 11.03
C VAL A 123 -17.75 6.59 10.46
N LYS A 124 -16.93 7.52 10.00
CA LYS A 124 -17.35 8.66 9.20
C LYS A 124 -17.22 8.31 7.73
N THR A 125 -18.32 8.41 6.99
CA THR A 125 -18.27 8.45 5.54
C THR A 125 -17.64 9.76 5.10
N SER A 126 -16.46 9.69 4.49
CA SER A 126 -15.91 10.85 3.78
C SER A 126 -16.84 11.19 2.61
N LEU A 127 -17.20 12.46 2.44
CA LEU A 127 -17.99 12.92 1.28
C LEU A 127 -17.29 12.66 -0.07
N LEU A 128 -15.98 12.41 -0.02
CA LEU A 128 -15.16 12.07 -1.17
C LEU A 128 -15.29 10.59 -1.57
N TRP A 129 -15.68 9.72 -0.64
CA TRP A 129 -15.88 8.31 -0.93
C TRP A 129 -17.25 8.07 -1.53
N LYS A 130 -17.29 7.20 -2.53
CA LYS A 130 -18.51 6.81 -3.24
C LYS A 130 -19.00 5.41 -2.85
N PHE A 131 -18.21 4.71 -2.04
CA PHE A 131 -18.56 3.51 -1.30
C PHE A 131 -18.96 3.88 0.13
N SER A 132 -19.61 2.95 0.83
CA SER A 132 -20.02 3.12 2.22
C SER A 132 -19.10 2.32 3.14
N ILE A 133 -18.94 2.78 4.38
CA ILE A 133 -18.31 1.98 5.44
C ILE A 133 -19.40 1.59 6.42
N VAL A 134 -19.47 0.30 6.72
CA VAL A 134 -20.48 -0.28 7.61
C VAL A 134 -19.78 -1.13 8.67
N LYS A 135 -20.52 -1.48 9.72
CA LYS A 135 -20.07 -2.44 10.74
C LYS A 135 -20.89 -3.71 10.66
N ASN A 136 -20.26 -4.85 10.86
CA ASN A 136 -20.99 -6.10 11.04
C ASN A 136 -21.40 -6.33 12.51
N SER A 137 -22.03 -7.47 12.79
CA SER A 137 -22.48 -7.84 14.14
C SER A 137 -21.34 -8.06 15.15
N ARG A 138 -20.09 -8.11 14.71
CA ARG A 138 -18.87 -8.20 15.53
C ARG A 138 -18.16 -6.87 15.68
N ASN A 139 -18.79 -5.75 15.28
CA ASN A 139 -18.19 -4.41 15.25
C ASN A 139 -17.03 -4.26 14.25
N GLU A 140 -16.81 -5.24 13.36
CA GLU A 140 -15.75 -5.17 12.36
C GLU A 140 -16.13 -4.19 11.24
N ILE A 141 -15.17 -3.34 10.86
CA ILE A 141 -15.31 -2.39 9.76
C ILE A 141 -15.35 -3.16 8.43
N LEU A 142 -16.38 -2.91 7.63
CA LEU A 142 -16.53 -3.41 6.27
C LEU A 142 -16.69 -2.26 5.29
N VAL A 143 -16.17 -2.44 4.08
CA VAL A 143 -16.41 -1.56 2.94
C VAL A 143 -17.56 -2.15 2.13
N GLU A 144 -18.67 -1.42 2.06
CA GLU A 144 -19.84 -1.74 1.23
C GLU A 144 -19.76 -1.02 -0.12
N PHE A 145 -19.91 -1.77 -1.21
CA PHE A 145 -19.76 -1.31 -2.59
C PHE A 145 -20.75 -2.02 -3.54
N ASP A 146 -20.98 -1.43 -4.70
CA ASP A 146 -21.82 -2.03 -5.75
C ASP A 146 -20.97 -2.98 -6.62
N ASN A 147 -21.47 -4.21 -6.81
CA ASN A 147 -20.87 -5.19 -7.71
C ASN A 147 -21.36 -4.99 -9.16
N PHE A 148 -20.77 -5.69 -10.12
CA PHE A 148 -21.03 -5.49 -11.55
C PHE A 148 -22.49 -5.73 -11.95
N ASP A 149 -23.17 -6.60 -11.21
CA ASP A 149 -24.59 -6.97 -11.35
C ASP A 149 -25.55 -6.01 -10.60
N GLY A 150 -25.02 -4.93 -10.01
CA GLY A 150 -25.77 -3.96 -9.21
C GLY A 150 -26.11 -4.43 -7.80
N SER A 151 -25.71 -5.64 -7.40
CA SER A 151 -25.88 -6.10 -6.02
C SER A 151 -24.88 -5.41 -5.10
N ARG A 152 -25.31 -5.06 -3.89
CA ARG A 152 -24.39 -4.56 -2.85
C ARG A 152 -23.62 -5.72 -2.24
N LYS A 153 -22.32 -5.50 -2.05
CA LYS A 153 -21.41 -6.41 -1.36
C LYS A 153 -20.68 -5.65 -0.28
N ALA A 154 -20.24 -6.36 0.75
CA ALA A 154 -19.39 -5.82 1.79
C ALA A 154 -18.17 -6.73 1.98
N ALA A 155 -17.00 -6.14 2.17
CA ALA A 155 -15.75 -6.87 2.41
C ALA A 155 -14.88 -6.14 3.44
N SER A 156 -14.06 -6.90 4.19
CA SER A 156 -13.10 -6.28 5.10
C SER A 156 -12.01 -5.54 4.32
N PRO A 157 -11.44 -4.46 4.86
CA PRO A 157 -10.30 -3.78 4.26
C PRO A 157 -9.12 -4.72 4.00
N ALA A 158 -8.86 -5.66 4.91
CA ALA A 158 -7.82 -6.69 4.77
C ALA A 158 -8.08 -7.62 3.58
N PHE A 159 -9.32 -8.03 3.34
CA PHE A 159 -9.67 -8.84 2.17
C PHE A 159 -9.44 -8.08 0.86
N LEU A 160 -9.84 -6.81 0.80
CA LEU A 160 -9.62 -5.95 -0.36
C LEU A 160 -8.13 -5.69 -0.61
N LEU A 161 -7.35 -5.47 0.45
CA LEU A 161 -5.90 -5.39 0.37
C LEU A 161 -5.28 -6.70 -0.13
N ALA A 162 -5.75 -7.86 0.33
CA ALA A 162 -5.30 -9.16 -0.17
C ALA A 162 -5.57 -9.33 -1.67
N MET A 163 -6.69 -8.82 -2.18
CA MET A 163 -6.96 -8.82 -3.62
C MET A 163 -5.92 -8.00 -4.39
N LEU A 164 -5.51 -6.85 -3.87
CA LEU A 164 -4.47 -6.02 -4.47
C LEU A 164 -3.11 -6.71 -4.43
N ILE A 165 -2.69 -7.22 -3.27
CA ILE A 165 -1.41 -7.94 -3.13
C ILE A 165 -1.38 -9.14 -4.08
N LYS A 166 -2.50 -9.88 -4.20
CA LYS A 166 -2.61 -11.00 -5.15
C LYS A 166 -2.47 -10.57 -6.60
N GLU A 167 -3.01 -9.42 -6.99
CA GLU A 167 -2.80 -8.89 -8.34
C GLU A 167 -1.32 -8.53 -8.55
N HIS A 168 -0.67 -7.92 -7.56
CA HIS A 168 0.77 -7.64 -7.60
C HIS A 168 1.60 -8.93 -7.74
N GLN A 169 1.26 -10.00 -7.01
CA GLN A 169 1.91 -11.31 -7.19
C GLN A 169 1.81 -11.83 -8.62
N LYS A 170 0.68 -11.60 -9.32
CA LYS A 170 0.52 -12.04 -10.71
C LYS A 170 1.41 -11.22 -11.64
N VAL A 171 1.47 -9.91 -11.46
CA VAL A 171 2.32 -9.05 -12.28
C VAL A 171 3.78 -9.45 -12.10
N ILE A 172 4.25 -9.56 -10.85
CA ILE A 172 5.63 -10.01 -10.55
C ILE A 172 5.88 -11.38 -11.19
N LYS A 173 4.99 -12.35 -11.01
CA LYS A 173 5.13 -13.68 -11.64
C LYS A 173 5.20 -13.63 -13.16
N ASN A 174 4.42 -12.77 -13.81
CA ASN A 174 4.43 -12.66 -15.27
C ASN A 174 5.74 -12.08 -15.78
N GLU A 175 6.34 -11.14 -15.05
CA GLU A 175 7.61 -10.50 -15.40
C GLU A 175 8.82 -11.36 -15.05
N THR A 176 8.84 -12.00 -13.87
CA THR A 176 9.99 -12.74 -13.36
C THR A 176 9.91 -14.25 -13.61
N GLY A 177 8.73 -14.78 -13.92
CA GLY A 177 8.44 -16.22 -13.91
C GLY A 177 8.20 -16.79 -12.51
N GLU A 178 8.49 -16.06 -11.45
CA GLU A 178 8.44 -16.52 -10.06
C GLU A 178 7.32 -15.84 -9.27
N LYS A 179 6.54 -16.64 -8.54
CA LYS A 179 5.51 -16.08 -7.65
C LYS A 179 6.15 -15.70 -6.30
N PRO A 180 6.13 -14.41 -5.90
CA PRO A 180 6.71 -14.03 -4.62
C PRO A 180 5.88 -14.56 -3.46
N MET A 181 6.55 -15.24 -2.52
CA MET A 181 5.93 -15.84 -1.33
C MET A 181 6.18 -15.02 -0.05
N LYS A 182 6.96 -13.94 -0.15
CA LYS A 182 7.33 -13.04 0.93
C LYS A 182 7.29 -11.61 0.44
N PHE A 183 6.74 -10.70 1.25
CA PHE A 183 6.70 -9.26 0.93
C PHE A 183 7.26 -8.43 2.10
N GLY A 184 7.97 -7.36 1.75
CA GLY A 184 8.30 -6.27 2.66
C GLY A 184 7.18 -5.24 2.63
N PHE A 185 6.81 -4.68 3.78
CA PHE A 185 5.85 -3.61 3.91
C PHE A 185 6.49 -2.44 4.61
N TRP A 186 6.47 -1.29 3.96
CA TRP A 186 6.94 -0.03 4.54
C TRP A 186 5.77 0.94 4.57
N PHE A 187 5.59 1.69 5.64
CA PHE A 187 4.59 2.75 5.70
C PHE A 187 5.16 3.95 6.43
N LEU A 188 4.84 5.15 5.94
CA LEU A 188 5.24 6.39 6.59
C LEU A 188 4.53 6.46 7.95
N ASN A 189 5.33 6.40 9.01
CA ASN A 189 4.85 6.33 10.39
C ASN A 189 3.87 7.48 10.65
N THR A 190 2.69 7.18 11.18
CA THR A 190 1.86 8.23 11.78
C THR A 190 2.34 8.48 13.20
N ASP A 191 2.12 9.66 13.75
CA ASP A 191 2.48 9.99 15.15
C ASP A 191 1.70 9.16 16.21
N SER A 192 0.86 8.21 15.78
CA SER A 192 0.03 7.39 16.65
C SER A 192 0.34 5.90 16.50
N ASP A 193 1.02 5.33 17.50
CA ASP A 193 1.31 3.89 17.57
C ASP A 193 0.05 3.03 17.40
N ALA A 194 -1.06 3.44 18.02
CA ALA A 194 -2.33 2.73 17.91
C ALA A 194 -2.86 2.68 16.46
N VAL A 195 -2.64 3.75 15.69
CA VAL A 195 -2.99 3.76 14.25
C VAL A 195 -2.07 2.83 13.48
N ASN A 196 -0.76 2.90 13.73
CA ASN A 196 0.24 2.06 13.06
C ASN A 196 -0.01 0.57 13.32
N GLU A 197 -0.33 0.17 14.55
CA GLU A 197 -0.63 -1.22 14.90
C GLU A 197 -1.91 -1.74 14.22
N ARG A 198 -2.94 -0.90 14.05
CA ARG A 198 -4.14 -1.29 13.27
C ARG A 198 -3.83 -1.49 11.80
N ILE A 199 -3.05 -0.59 11.21
CA ILE A 199 -2.58 -0.74 9.83
C ILE A 199 -1.80 -2.05 9.70
N LYS A 200 -0.77 -2.26 10.53
CA LYS A 200 0.02 -3.51 10.54
C LYS A 200 -0.87 -4.74 10.65
N ALA A 201 -1.83 -4.75 11.58
CA ALA A 201 -2.77 -5.86 11.75
C ALA A 201 -3.56 -6.18 10.48
N GLY A 202 -4.05 -5.15 9.77
CA GLY A 202 -4.73 -5.33 8.49
C GLY A 202 -3.84 -5.92 7.38
N PHE A 203 -2.56 -5.53 7.33
CA PHE A 203 -1.57 -6.14 6.44
C PHE A 203 -1.28 -7.59 6.79
N VAL A 204 -1.09 -7.89 8.08
CA VAL A 204 -0.89 -9.27 8.55
C VAL A 204 -2.08 -10.15 8.18
N GLU A 205 -3.31 -9.66 8.36
CA GLU A 205 -4.51 -10.38 7.97
C GLU A 205 -4.57 -10.61 6.45
N ALA A 206 -4.28 -9.59 5.64
CA ALA A 206 -4.22 -9.73 4.19
C ALA A 206 -3.17 -10.78 3.75
N CYS A 207 -2.01 -10.80 4.39
CA CYS A 207 -0.95 -11.79 4.13
C CYS A 207 -1.38 -13.20 4.52
N LYS A 208 -2.07 -13.35 5.67
CA LYS A 208 -2.65 -14.64 6.10
C LYS A 208 -3.64 -15.19 5.09
N LEU A 209 -4.52 -14.35 4.52
CA LEU A 209 -5.49 -14.75 3.49
C LEU A 209 -4.79 -15.30 2.23
N LEU A 210 -3.60 -14.78 1.90
CA LEU A 210 -2.82 -15.21 0.73
C LEU A 210 -1.81 -16.32 1.03
N LYS A 211 -1.61 -16.67 2.30
CA LYS A 211 -0.56 -17.58 2.77
C LYS A 211 0.83 -17.14 2.31
N ILE A 212 1.15 -15.85 2.52
CA ILE A 212 2.46 -15.27 2.25
C ILE A 212 3.13 -14.81 3.54
N GLU A 213 4.46 -14.83 3.53
CA GLU A 213 5.27 -14.22 4.59
C GLU A 213 5.30 -12.69 4.44
N HIS A 214 5.51 -12.00 5.54
CA HIS A 214 5.61 -10.55 5.58
C HIS A 214 6.78 -10.10 6.47
N VAL A 215 7.36 -8.95 6.14
CA VAL A 215 8.34 -8.24 6.96
C VAL A 215 7.91 -6.77 6.98
N PHE A 216 7.82 -6.15 8.16
CA PHE A 216 7.67 -4.70 8.25
C PHE A 216 9.05 -4.06 8.23
N ILE A 217 9.24 -3.07 7.35
CA ILE A 217 10.46 -2.28 7.22
C ILE A 217 10.19 -0.98 7.97
N GLU A 218 10.99 -0.73 9.00
CA GLU A 218 10.95 0.49 9.83
C GLU A 218 11.94 1.54 9.29
#